data_AF-A0A836CAP5-F1
#
_entry.id   AF-A0A836CAP5-F1
#
_cell.length_a   1.000
_cell.length_b   1.000
_cell.length_c   1.000
_cell.angle_alpha   90.00
_cell.angle_beta   90.00
_cell.angle_gamma   90.00
#
_symmetry.space_group_name_H-M   'P 1'
#
loop_
_entity.id
_entity.type
_entity.pdbx_description
1 polymer ?
#
loop_
_entity_poly.entity_id
_entity_poly.type
_entity_poly.pdbx_seq_one_letter_code
_entity_poly.pdbx_strand_id
1 'polypeptide(L)'
;MQLQSGDQRKHCELKFVRYEPSRWEDTWREHVSEWSSDELELCRRMVNDIDKVRLWETGAEHSQKGCGLLDPALSHSPHVFSRFVYEDTCTGQTVETYIEPLAGLTRHPRALCMDRFPRRSKNINRGYIVLGQSADACGPCHARARSALRNVPSAAPRRLLVFDLGASLYSSGPGGNSQKWFVESYARHGLPVSEYYAWEAAPLDSAKVWAQIPEWLKPTYHWHNVPADPAPESENNPWDVLRAVAAPEDYVVVKLDIDNTEVEERFMAEMRGDARLRALVDEMFFEHHVNVPIMWRYWGTQGERVYLNDTYAMVQELRSEGIRFHSWP
;
A
#
# COMPACT_ATOMS: atom_id res chain seq x y z
N MET A 1 -36.17 -30.93 -26.64
CA MET A 1 -34.77 -30.65 -26.27
C MET A 1 -34.81 -29.50 -25.27
N GLN A 2 -34.85 -29.81 -23.97
CA GLN A 2 -34.88 -28.80 -22.91
C GLN A 2 -33.45 -28.30 -22.70
N LEU A 3 -33.24 -27.00 -22.93
CA LEU A 3 -32.00 -26.31 -22.57
C LEU A 3 -31.87 -26.38 -21.04
N GLN A 4 -30.87 -27.13 -20.57
CA GLN A 4 -30.52 -27.14 -19.15
C GLN A 4 -30.13 -25.72 -18.74
N SER A 5 -30.80 -25.20 -17.71
CA SER A 5 -30.45 -23.96 -17.05
C SER A 5 -29.00 -24.05 -16.60
N GLY A 6 -28.15 -23.17 -17.15
CA GLY A 6 -26.74 -23.08 -16.78
C GLY A 6 -26.61 -22.93 -15.27
N ASP A 7 -25.79 -23.81 -14.70
CA ASP A 7 -25.33 -23.78 -13.32
C ASP A 7 -24.66 -22.43 -13.07
N GLN A 8 -25.41 -21.47 -12.48
CA GLN A 8 -24.85 -20.22 -11.97
C GLN A 8 -23.97 -20.57 -10.78
N ARG A 9 -22.71 -20.94 -11.06
CA ARG A 9 -21.69 -21.09 -10.03
C ARG A 9 -21.56 -19.75 -9.32
N LYS A 10 -21.99 -19.72 -8.06
CA LYS A 10 -21.76 -18.57 -7.19
C LYS A 10 -20.26 -18.39 -7.06
N HIS A 11 -19.75 -17.26 -7.53
CA HIS A 11 -18.38 -16.85 -7.27
C HIS A 11 -18.27 -16.53 -5.77
N CYS A 12 -17.30 -17.13 -5.11
CA CYS A 12 -16.95 -16.81 -3.73
C CYS A 12 -16.04 -15.59 -3.74
N GLU A 13 -16.24 -14.67 -2.81
CA GLU A 13 -15.43 -13.47 -2.67
C GLU A 13 -15.16 -13.20 -1.18
N LEU A 14 -14.03 -12.55 -0.89
CA LEU A 14 -13.78 -12.00 0.44
C LEU A 14 -14.35 -10.59 0.51
N LYS A 15 -15.41 -10.43 1.29
CA LYS A 15 -16.03 -9.13 1.52
C LYS A 15 -15.39 -8.45 2.72
N PHE A 16 -14.89 -7.23 2.56
CA PHE A 16 -14.38 -6.45 3.68
C PHE A 16 -15.48 -6.21 4.72
N VAL A 17 -15.15 -6.47 5.99
CA VAL A 17 -16.06 -6.28 7.12
C VAL A 17 -15.63 -5.06 7.94
N ARG A 18 -14.37 -5.02 8.36
CA ARG A 18 -13.83 -3.94 9.20
C ARG A 18 -12.31 -3.97 9.29
N TYR A 19 -11.77 -2.83 9.68
CA TYR A 19 -10.39 -2.67 10.12
C TYR A 19 -10.31 -2.67 11.64
N GLU A 20 -9.28 -3.30 12.19
CA GLU A 20 -8.98 -3.34 13.61
C GLU A 20 -7.53 -2.87 13.85
N PRO A 21 -7.33 -1.67 14.43
CA PRO A 21 -6.00 -1.21 14.80
C PRO A 21 -5.42 -2.10 15.91
N SER A 22 -4.10 -2.25 15.91
CA SER A 22 -3.41 -2.92 17.02
C SER A 22 -3.42 -2.03 18.26
N ARG A 23 -3.24 -2.64 19.44
CA ARG A 23 -3.10 -1.87 20.69
C ARG A 23 -1.96 -0.84 20.61
N TRP A 24 -0.87 -1.18 19.91
CA TRP A 24 0.25 -0.27 19.75
C TRP A 24 -0.10 0.91 18.84
N GLU A 25 -0.79 0.66 17.73
CA GLU A 25 -1.33 1.71 16.86
C GLU A 25 -2.30 2.63 17.62
N ASP A 26 -3.20 2.08 18.45
CA ASP A 26 -4.11 2.86 19.29
C ASP A 26 -3.34 3.80 20.23
N THR A 27 -2.29 3.31 20.90
CA THR A 27 -1.45 4.15 21.76
C THR A 27 -0.77 5.26 20.97
N TRP A 28 -0.24 4.98 19.77
CA TRP A 28 0.33 6.04 18.94
C TRP A 28 -0.73 7.06 18.53
N ARG A 29 -1.91 6.63 18.07
CA ARG A 29 -3.00 7.53 17.68
C ARG A 29 -3.41 8.48 18.81
N GLU A 30 -3.52 7.99 20.03
CA GLU A 30 -3.92 8.79 21.19
C GLU A 30 -2.90 9.88 21.56
N HIS A 31 -1.62 9.66 21.24
CA HIS A 31 -0.52 10.51 21.71
C HIS A 31 0.31 11.15 20.60
N VAL A 32 0.03 10.87 19.32
CA VAL A 32 0.89 11.27 18.20
C VAL A 32 1.10 12.78 18.15
N SER A 33 0.07 13.60 18.42
CA SER A 33 0.18 15.06 18.43
C SER A 33 1.17 15.57 19.50
N GLU A 34 1.20 14.91 20.67
CA GLU A 34 2.15 15.23 21.74
C GLU A 34 3.55 14.77 21.33
N TRP A 35 3.68 13.52 20.93
CA TRP A 35 4.98 12.90 20.64
C TRP A 35 5.66 13.48 19.41
N SER A 36 4.92 13.90 18.39
CA SER A 36 5.49 14.46 17.16
C SER A 36 5.96 15.90 17.29
N SER A 37 5.58 16.59 18.36
CA SER A 37 5.99 17.98 18.63
C SER A 37 7.44 18.11 19.09
N ASP A 38 8.03 17.04 19.63
CA ASP A 38 9.42 16.96 20.09
C ASP A 38 10.11 15.73 19.47
N GLU A 39 11.13 15.98 18.64
CA GLU A 39 11.95 14.94 18.01
C GLU A 39 12.54 13.95 19.03
N LEU A 40 13.00 14.45 20.18
CA LEU A 40 13.60 13.59 21.21
C LEU A 40 12.55 12.69 21.84
N GLU A 41 11.33 13.19 22.04
CA GLU A 41 10.24 12.41 22.60
C GLU A 41 9.78 11.34 21.61
N LEU A 42 9.54 11.71 20.35
CA LEU A 42 9.18 10.75 19.30
C LEU A 42 10.20 9.61 19.24
N CYS A 43 11.50 9.96 19.20
CA CYS A 43 12.55 8.96 19.10
C CYS A 43 12.69 8.13 20.38
N ARG A 44 12.51 8.73 21.55
CA ARG A 44 12.47 8.01 22.83
C ARG A 44 11.36 6.97 22.84
N ARG A 45 10.17 7.28 22.29
CA ARG A 45 9.05 6.32 22.18
C ARG A 45 9.39 5.14 21.28
N MET A 46 9.92 5.39 20.09
CA MET A 46 10.35 4.33 19.18
C MET A 46 11.46 3.44 19.78
N VAL A 47 12.38 4.02 20.55
CA VAL A 47 13.44 3.28 21.26
C VAL A 47 12.88 2.46 22.42
N ASN A 48 11.94 3.02 23.20
CA ASN A 48 11.28 2.28 24.28
C ASN A 48 10.45 1.10 23.75
N ASP A 49 9.93 1.22 22.54
CA ASP A 49 9.18 0.17 21.84
C ASP A 49 10.04 -0.71 20.92
N ILE A 50 11.36 -0.80 21.15
CA ILE A 50 12.28 -1.51 20.25
C ILE A 50 11.90 -2.98 19.99
N ASP A 51 11.30 -3.67 20.96
CA ASP A 51 10.87 -5.06 20.77
C ASP A 51 9.65 -5.16 19.85
N LYS A 52 8.73 -4.18 19.90
CA LYS A 52 7.62 -4.08 18.94
C LYS A 52 8.12 -3.74 17.55
N VAL A 53 9.10 -2.84 17.45
CA VAL A 53 9.78 -2.51 16.19
C VAL A 53 10.45 -3.74 15.56
N ARG A 54 11.12 -4.58 16.36
CA ARG A 54 11.72 -5.83 15.88
C ARG A 54 10.67 -6.81 15.37
N LEU A 55 9.57 -6.98 16.11
CA LEU A 55 8.44 -7.83 15.68
C LEU A 55 7.83 -7.33 14.37
N TRP A 56 7.67 -6.02 14.23
CA TRP A 56 7.23 -5.39 12.99
C TRP A 56 8.19 -5.72 11.83
N GLU A 57 9.48 -5.41 11.96
CA GLU A 57 10.47 -5.68 10.90
C GLU A 57 10.50 -7.17 10.51
N THR A 58 10.52 -8.08 11.49
CA THR A 58 10.49 -9.52 11.22
C THR A 58 9.21 -9.93 10.49
N GLY A 59 8.06 -9.37 10.86
CA GLY A 59 6.81 -9.71 10.19
C GLY A 59 6.70 -9.17 8.77
N ALA A 60 7.16 -7.95 8.55
CA ALA A 60 7.24 -7.38 7.21
C ALA A 60 8.24 -8.15 6.33
N GLU A 61 9.40 -8.53 6.85
CA GLU A 61 10.38 -9.35 6.12
C GLU A 61 9.78 -10.70 5.71
N HIS A 62 9.01 -11.35 6.58
CA HIS A 62 8.30 -12.58 6.25
C HIS A 62 7.24 -12.36 5.17
N SER A 63 6.44 -11.30 5.27
CA SER A 63 5.48 -10.92 4.22
C SER A 63 6.18 -10.75 2.88
N GLN A 64 7.32 -10.05 2.86
CA GLN A 64 8.05 -9.79 1.61
C GLN A 64 8.65 -11.03 0.96
N LYS A 65 8.80 -12.16 1.67
CA LYS A 65 9.26 -13.43 1.08
C LYS A 65 8.18 -14.09 0.19
N GLY A 66 6.99 -13.51 0.10
CA GLY A 66 5.94 -13.88 -0.85
C GLY A 66 4.76 -14.55 -0.15
N CYS A 67 4.14 -15.50 -0.86
CA CYS A 67 2.84 -16.11 -0.51
C CYS A 67 2.67 -16.80 0.86
N GLY A 68 3.64 -16.74 1.77
CA GLY A 68 3.41 -17.21 3.14
C GLY A 68 2.28 -16.39 3.76
N LEU A 69 1.19 -17.05 4.18
CA LEU A 69 0.38 -16.51 5.28
C LEU A 69 1.38 -16.04 6.33
N LEU A 70 1.21 -14.81 6.84
CA LEU A 70 2.07 -14.30 7.90
C LEU A 70 2.28 -15.43 8.89
N ASP A 71 3.55 -15.72 9.15
CA ASP A 71 3.99 -16.80 10.05
C ASP A 71 3.01 -16.87 11.23
N PRO A 72 2.48 -18.06 11.60
CA PRO A 72 1.66 -18.18 12.80
C PRO A 72 2.26 -17.47 14.04
N ALA A 73 3.59 -17.34 14.12
CA ALA A 73 4.25 -16.53 15.13
C ALA A 73 3.89 -15.02 15.10
N LEU A 74 3.55 -14.47 13.93
CA LEU A 74 3.09 -13.10 13.72
C LEU A 74 1.59 -12.93 14.00
N SER A 75 0.76 -13.93 13.67
CA SER A 75 -0.64 -13.94 14.12
C SER A 75 -0.75 -14.02 15.65
N HIS A 76 0.32 -14.42 16.35
CA HIS A 76 0.46 -14.33 17.81
C HIS A 76 0.90 -12.96 18.33
N SER A 77 1.08 -11.95 17.45
CA SER A 77 1.43 -10.57 17.84
C SER A 77 0.33 -9.54 17.51
N PRO A 78 -0.95 -9.77 17.90
CA PRO A 78 -2.04 -8.83 17.63
C PRO A 78 -1.90 -7.50 18.38
N HIS A 79 -0.94 -7.42 19.31
CA HIS A 79 -0.60 -6.18 20.01
C HIS A 79 0.34 -5.27 19.19
N VAL A 80 0.94 -5.77 18.10
CA VAL A 80 1.82 -5.00 17.20
C VAL A 80 1.15 -4.73 15.86
N PHE A 81 0.67 -5.76 15.16
CA PHE A 81 0.10 -5.61 13.83
C PHE A 81 -1.39 -5.31 13.88
N SER A 82 -1.82 -4.36 13.05
CA SER A 82 -3.24 -4.09 12.80
C SER A 82 -3.76 -5.09 11.78
N ARG A 83 -5.08 -5.21 11.63
CA ARG A 83 -5.67 -6.21 10.73
C ARG A 83 -6.93 -5.75 10.03
N PHE A 84 -7.14 -6.29 8.85
CA PHE A 84 -8.38 -6.24 8.09
C PHE A 84 -9.11 -7.56 8.26
N VAL A 85 -10.40 -7.48 8.57
CA VAL A 85 -11.29 -8.62 8.71
C VAL A 85 -12.19 -8.66 7.48
N TYR A 86 -12.21 -9.82 6.84
CA TYR A 86 -13.06 -10.13 5.70
C TYR A 86 -14.02 -11.26 6.05
N GLU A 87 -15.14 -11.36 5.34
CA GLU A 87 -16.06 -12.50 5.37
C GLU A 87 -15.99 -13.21 4.02
N ASP A 88 -15.73 -14.51 4.04
CA ASP A 88 -15.86 -15.37 2.87
C ASP A 88 -17.36 -15.58 2.59
N THR A 89 -17.86 -15.04 1.48
CA THR A 89 -19.28 -15.07 1.13
C THR A 89 -19.83 -16.47 0.90
N CYS A 90 -18.99 -17.48 0.71
CA CYS A 90 -19.41 -18.87 0.54
C CYS A 90 -19.55 -19.63 1.85
N THR A 91 -18.68 -19.35 2.82
CA THR A 91 -18.65 -20.08 4.10
C THR A 91 -19.25 -19.28 5.26
N GLY A 92 -19.37 -17.95 5.10
CA GLY A 92 -19.66 -17.02 6.18
C GLY A 92 -18.56 -16.93 7.23
N GLN A 93 -17.38 -17.54 6.98
CA GLN A 93 -16.27 -17.50 7.91
C GLN A 93 -15.48 -16.20 7.75
N THR A 94 -14.98 -15.70 8.87
CA THR A 94 -14.12 -14.53 8.85
C THR A 94 -12.67 -14.91 8.55
N VAL A 95 -12.03 -14.14 7.67
CA VAL A 95 -10.60 -14.24 7.33
C VAL A 95 -9.92 -12.96 7.77
N GLU A 96 -8.76 -13.08 8.41
CA GLU A 96 -7.96 -11.94 8.85
C GLU A 96 -6.72 -11.80 7.96
N THR A 97 -6.42 -10.57 7.56
CA THR A 97 -5.13 -10.22 6.93
C THR A 97 -4.51 -9.08 7.73
N TYR A 98 -3.21 -9.12 7.96
CA TYR A 98 -2.56 -8.11 8.78
C TYR A 98 -1.91 -7.03 7.91
N ILE A 99 -1.65 -5.89 8.54
CA ILE A 99 -0.94 -4.75 7.99
C ILE A 99 0.00 -4.19 9.07
N GLU A 100 1.07 -3.52 8.67
CA GLU A 100 1.91 -2.81 9.62
C GLU A 100 1.12 -1.78 10.45
N PRO A 101 1.48 -1.59 11.74
CA PRO A 101 0.85 -0.57 12.56
C PRO A 101 1.16 0.82 12.04
N LEU A 102 0.22 1.73 12.25
CA LEU A 102 0.48 3.16 12.13
C LEU A 102 1.21 3.64 13.40
N ALA A 103 2.54 3.63 13.34
CA ALA A 103 3.43 3.98 14.45
C ALA A 103 4.67 4.73 13.96
N GLY A 104 5.10 5.74 14.72
CA GLY A 104 6.28 6.55 14.40
C GLY A 104 6.08 7.52 13.22
N LEU A 105 7.14 7.73 12.44
CA LEU A 105 7.32 8.81 11.46
C LEU A 105 6.73 8.55 10.07
N THR A 106 5.76 7.65 9.91
CA THR A 106 5.27 7.25 8.56
C THR A 106 6.43 6.83 7.65
N ARG A 107 7.41 6.14 8.24
CA ARG A 107 8.66 5.68 7.63
C ARG A 107 9.02 4.33 8.23
N HIS A 108 10.09 3.73 7.71
CA HIS A 108 10.68 2.55 8.33
C HIS A 108 10.86 2.80 9.85
N PRO A 109 10.47 1.87 10.75
CA PRO A 109 10.41 2.15 12.20
C PRO A 109 11.77 2.45 12.84
N ARG A 110 12.84 2.07 12.16
CA ARG A 110 14.23 2.42 12.52
C ARG A 110 14.81 3.62 11.79
N ALA A 111 14.03 4.31 10.95
CA ALA A 111 14.45 5.52 10.29
C ALA A 111 14.67 6.60 11.36
N LEU A 112 15.83 7.26 11.28
CA LEU A 112 16.17 8.51 11.99
C LEU A 112 16.32 8.44 13.52
N CYS A 113 15.52 7.66 14.23
CA CYS A 113 15.53 7.57 15.70
C CYS A 113 16.48 6.54 16.30
N MET A 114 17.20 5.77 15.47
CA MET A 114 18.07 4.68 15.94
C MET A 114 19.47 4.77 15.31
N ASP A 115 20.44 5.28 16.08
CA ASP A 115 21.78 5.72 15.63
C ASP A 115 22.77 4.62 15.18
N ARG A 116 22.40 3.34 15.19
CA ARG A 116 23.32 2.23 14.85
C ARG A 116 23.38 1.84 13.37
N PHE A 117 22.78 2.63 12.47
CA PHE A 117 22.71 2.28 11.05
C PHE A 117 22.90 3.49 10.14
N PRO A 118 23.42 3.32 8.92
CA PRO A 118 23.59 4.42 7.98
C PRO A 118 22.25 5.10 7.70
N ARG A 119 22.10 6.37 8.09
CA ARG A 119 20.83 7.12 8.04
C ARG A 119 20.18 7.14 6.65
N ARG A 120 20.96 7.10 5.57
CA ARG A 120 20.43 7.12 4.19
C ARG A 120 19.81 5.81 3.71
N SER A 121 20.30 4.64 4.14
CA SER A 121 19.82 3.36 3.60
C SER A 121 18.48 2.90 4.19
N LYS A 122 18.05 3.51 5.30
CA LYS A 122 16.79 3.17 5.98
C LYS A 122 15.63 4.08 5.67
N ASN A 123 15.89 5.34 5.31
CA ASN A 123 14.81 6.28 5.03
C ASN A 123 13.97 5.84 3.84
N ILE A 124 14.61 5.32 2.78
CA ILE A 124 13.99 4.78 1.56
C ILE A 124 13.70 3.27 1.62
N ASN A 125 13.88 2.64 2.79
CA ASN A 125 13.77 1.19 2.92
C ASN A 125 12.30 0.78 3.02
N ARG A 126 11.85 -0.06 2.09
CA ARG A 126 10.45 -0.54 2.01
C ARG A 126 10.20 -1.84 2.78
N GLY A 127 11.21 -2.37 3.47
CA GLY A 127 11.22 -3.66 4.17
C GLY A 127 10.26 -3.76 5.36
N TYR A 128 9.63 -2.65 5.75
CA TYR A 128 8.65 -2.59 6.82
C TYR A 128 7.19 -2.70 6.32
N ILE A 129 6.98 -2.62 5.01
CA ILE A 129 5.64 -2.62 4.43
C ILE A 129 5.12 -4.05 4.31
N VAL A 130 3.91 -4.29 4.83
CA VAL A 130 3.19 -5.56 4.77
C VAL A 130 2.17 -5.50 3.63
N LEU A 131 2.59 -5.93 2.44
CA LEU A 131 1.74 -5.99 1.26
C LEU A 131 0.52 -6.88 1.50
N GLY A 132 -0.61 -6.51 0.92
CA GLY A 132 -1.77 -7.37 0.88
C GLY A 132 -1.51 -8.61 0.06
N GLN A 133 -2.18 -9.66 0.50
CA GLN A 133 -2.20 -10.94 -0.17
C GLN A 133 -3.57 -11.03 -0.83
N SER A 134 -3.62 -11.15 -2.16
CA SER A 134 -4.87 -11.61 -2.75
C SER A 134 -5.14 -13.01 -2.24
N ALA A 135 -6.32 -13.21 -1.64
CA ALA A 135 -6.79 -14.52 -1.21
C ALA A 135 -6.82 -15.53 -2.38
N ASP A 136 -6.87 -15.05 -3.62
CA ASP A 136 -6.85 -15.87 -4.83
C ASP A 136 -5.43 -16.18 -5.33
N ALA A 137 -4.45 -15.33 -5.02
CA ALA A 137 -3.12 -15.37 -5.63
C ALA A 137 -2.19 -16.46 -5.06
N CYS A 138 -2.40 -16.87 -3.81
CA CYS A 138 -1.55 -17.89 -3.19
C CYS A 138 -2.13 -19.31 -3.32
N GLY A 139 -2.25 -19.78 -4.56
CA GLY A 139 -2.70 -21.13 -4.91
C GLY A 139 -2.05 -22.28 -4.11
N PRO A 140 -0.74 -22.27 -3.80
CA PRO A 140 -0.10 -23.30 -2.98
C PRO A 140 -0.29 -23.12 -1.46
N CYS A 141 -0.37 -21.89 -0.96
CA CYS A 141 -0.54 -21.64 0.48
C CYS A 141 -1.99 -21.86 0.93
N HIS A 142 -2.92 -21.73 -0.02
CA HIS A 142 -4.27 -22.27 0.12
C HIS A 142 -4.34 -23.80 0.11
N ALA A 143 -3.31 -24.58 -0.20
CA ALA A 143 -3.45 -26.06 -0.20
C ALA A 143 -3.79 -26.62 1.20
N ARG A 144 -3.35 -25.97 2.29
CA ARG A 144 -3.73 -26.34 3.66
C ARG A 144 -5.13 -25.85 4.05
N ALA A 145 -5.58 -24.68 3.57
CA ALA A 145 -6.95 -24.18 3.76
C ALA A 145 -7.98 -24.91 2.85
N ARG A 146 -7.62 -25.21 1.61
CA ARG A 146 -8.39 -26.00 0.61
C ARG A 146 -8.58 -27.46 1.02
N SER A 147 -7.72 -28.00 1.88
CA SER A 147 -7.95 -29.32 2.48
C SER A 147 -9.25 -29.36 3.30
N ALA A 148 -9.63 -28.23 3.93
CA ALA A 148 -10.89 -28.04 4.63
C ALA A 148 -12.04 -27.54 3.74
N LEU A 149 -11.75 -26.97 2.56
CA LEU A 149 -12.71 -26.36 1.63
C LEU A 149 -12.58 -26.97 0.23
N ARG A 150 -12.94 -28.25 0.08
CA ARG A 150 -12.76 -29.03 -1.17
C ARG A 150 -13.60 -28.60 -2.38
N ASN A 151 -14.52 -27.63 -2.23
CA ASN A 151 -15.52 -27.31 -3.25
C ASN A 151 -15.63 -25.81 -3.62
N VAL A 152 -14.65 -24.97 -3.28
CA VAL A 152 -14.67 -23.57 -3.70
C VAL A 152 -14.09 -23.45 -5.12
N PRO A 153 -14.88 -23.05 -6.13
CA PRO A 153 -14.36 -22.75 -7.46
C PRO A 153 -13.27 -21.69 -7.34
N SER A 154 -12.12 -21.90 -7.98
CA SER A 154 -11.09 -20.87 -8.10
C SER A 154 -11.72 -19.64 -8.74
N ALA A 155 -11.78 -18.51 -8.04
CA ALA A 155 -12.00 -17.24 -8.71
C ALA A 155 -10.93 -17.07 -9.80
N ALA A 156 -11.32 -16.46 -10.92
CA ALA A 156 -10.35 -16.12 -11.94
C ALA A 156 -9.29 -15.19 -11.31
N PRO A 157 -8.02 -15.28 -11.72
CA PRO A 157 -6.99 -14.39 -11.18
C PRO A 157 -7.37 -12.92 -11.46
N ARG A 158 -7.45 -12.10 -10.39
CA ARG A 158 -7.69 -10.65 -10.49
C ARG A 158 -6.55 -10.01 -11.30
N ARG A 159 -6.86 -9.12 -12.24
CA ARG A 159 -5.84 -8.29 -12.91
C ARG A 159 -5.26 -7.34 -11.87
N LEU A 160 -3.95 -7.17 -11.84
CA LEU A 160 -3.29 -6.16 -11.01
C LEU A 160 -3.02 -4.90 -11.85
N LEU A 161 -3.62 -3.78 -11.45
CA LEU A 161 -3.38 -2.46 -12.04
C LEU A 161 -2.55 -1.63 -11.06
N VAL A 162 -1.44 -1.06 -11.53
CA VAL A 162 -0.60 -0.17 -10.73
C VAL A 162 -0.65 1.24 -11.31
N PHE A 163 -0.96 2.22 -10.47
CA PHE A 163 -0.94 3.65 -10.79
C PHE A 163 0.18 4.30 -9.99
N ASP A 164 1.24 4.77 -10.65
CA ASP A 164 2.41 5.40 -10.05
C ASP A 164 2.44 6.88 -10.41
N LEU A 165 2.00 7.73 -9.48
CA LEU A 165 1.99 9.17 -9.63
C LEU A 165 3.29 9.72 -9.04
N GLY A 166 4.10 10.36 -9.91
CA GLY A 166 5.48 10.75 -9.62
C GLY A 166 6.44 9.57 -9.77
N ALA A 167 6.35 8.92 -10.93
CA ALA A 167 7.12 7.75 -11.28
C ALA A 167 8.53 8.13 -11.75
N SER A 168 9.57 7.51 -11.19
CA SER A 168 10.95 7.66 -11.69
C SER A 168 11.26 6.71 -12.85
N LEU A 169 12.53 6.34 -13.07
CA LEU A 169 12.87 5.26 -13.98
C LEU A 169 12.56 3.89 -13.34
N TYR A 170 12.35 2.87 -14.18
CA TYR A 170 11.96 1.54 -13.72
C TYR A 170 12.93 0.93 -12.69
N SER A 171 14.25 1.02 -12.95
CA SER A 171 15.29 0.43 -12.09
C SER A 171 16.08 1.47 -11.27
N SER A 172 15.74 2.75 -11.34
CA SER A 172 16.49 3.81 -10.66
C SER A 172 15.68 5.08 -10.45
N GLY A 173 16.08 5.89 -9.47
CA GLY A 173 15.43 7.15 -9.13
C GLY A 173 15.96 7.71 -7.83
N PRO A 174 15.64 8.98 -7.48
CA PRO A 174 16.03 9.59 -6.20
C PRO A 174 15.57 8.77 -4.98
N GLY A 175 14.35 8.23 -5.01
CA GLY A 175 13.80 7.31 -4.01
C GLY A 175 14.18 5.83 -4.20
N GLY A 176 15.01 5.50 -5.19
CA GLY A 176 15.33 4.12 -5.59
C GLY A 176 14.45 3.60 -6.72
N ASN A 177 14.28 2.28 -6.80
CA ASN A 177 13.62 1.57 -7.90
C ASN A 177 12.15 1.25 -7.58
N SER A 178 11.30 2.26 -7.44
CA SER A 178 9.88 2.12 -7.05
C SER A 178 9.11 1.14 -7.94
N GLN A 179 9.18 1.34 -9.26
CA GLN A 179 8.40 0.56 -10.22
C GLN A 179 8.80 -0.90 -10.21
N LYS A 180 10.11 -1.17 -10.27
CA LYS A 180 10.65 -2.52 -10.15
C LYS A 180 10.24 -3.17 -8.83
N TRP A 181 10.23 -2.42 -7.73
CA TRP A 181 9.79 -2.94 -6.44
C TRP A 181 8.33 -3.38 -6.45
N PHE A 182 7.41 -2.59 -7.03
CA PHE A 182 6.01 -3.01 -7.15
C PHE A 182 5.87 -4.27 -8.00
N VAL A 183 6.46 -4.27 -9.20
CA VAL A 183 6.40 -5.41 -10.13
C VAL A 183 6.92 -6.69 -9.49
N GLU A 184 8.11 -6.65 -8.90
CA GLU A 184 8.73 -7.84 -8.30
C GLU A 184 8.06 -8.25 -6.98
N SER A 185 7.54 -7.30 -6.21
CA SER A 185 6.93 -7.62 -4.92
C SER A 185 5.55 -8.25 -5.09
N TYR A 186 4.67 -7.71 -5.93
CA TYR A 186 3.38 -8.36 -6.18
C TYR A 186 3.50 -9.67 -6.95
N ALA A 187 4.47 -9.79 -7.88
CA ALA A 187 4.74 -11.08 -8.54
C ALA A 187 5.12 -12.17 -7.52
N ARG A 188 5.92 -11.85 -6.49
CA ARG A 188 6.22 -12.78 -5.37
C ARG A 188 5.00 -13.17 -4.53
N HIS A 189 3.96 -12.35 -4.55
CA HIS A 189 2.68 -12.60 -3.87
C HIS A 189 1.63 -13.25 -4.80
N GLY A 190 2.05 -13.72 -5.98
CA GLY A 190 1.15 -14.40 -6.93
C GLY A 190 0.24 -13.44 -7.70
N LEU A 191 0.47 -12.13 -7.62
CA LEU A 191 -0.25 -11.08 -8.34
C LEU A 191 0.69 -10.41 -9.35
N PRO A 192 1.01 -11.04 -10.49
CA PRO A 192 1.82 -10.38 -11.51
C PRO A 192 1.07 -9.15 -12.05
N VAL A 193 1.80 -8.03 -12.20
CA VAL A 193 1.24 -6.79 -12.75
C VAL A 193 0.68 -7.05 -14.15
N SER A 194 -0.58 -6.67 -14.34
CA SER A 194 -1.28 -6.78 -15.61
C SER A 194 -1.11 -5.50 -16.44
N GLU A 195 -1.33 -4.34 -15.82
CA GLU A 195 -1.11 -3.03 -16.43
C GLU A 195 -0.41 -2.08 -15.45
N TYR A 196 0.47 -1.23 -15.96
CA TYR A 196 1.22 -0.26 -15.16
C TYR A 196 1.09 1.12 -15.78
N TYR A 197 0.50 2.07 -15.04
CA TYR A 197 0.32 3.46 -15.46
C TYR A 197 1.24 4.35 -14.65
N ALA A 198 2.10 5.13 -15.31
CA ALA A 198 3.16 5.90 -14.68
C ALA A 198 3.12 7.36 -15.15
N TRP A 199 3.04 8.30 -14.21
CA TRP A 199 3.09 9.75 -14.48
C TRP A 199 4.38 10.36 -13.94
N GLU A 200 5.08 11.10 -14.78
CA GLU A 200 6.31 11.82 -14.40
C GLU A 200 6.31 13.22 -15.01
N ALA A 201 6.38 14.23 -14.13
CA ALA A 201 6.39 15.63 -14.50
C ALA A 201 7.74 16.06 -15.10
N ALA A 202 8.85 15.50 -14.62
CA ALA A 202 10.18 15.81 -15.09
C ALA A 202 10.39 15.27 -16.51
N PRO A 203 10.89 16.07 -17.47
CA PRO A 203 11.10 15.59 -18.83
C PRO A 203 12.19 14.50 -18.82
N LEU A 204 11.79 13.27 -19.14
CA LEU A 204 12.67 12.12 -19.25
C LEU A 204 12.76 11.64 -20.70
N ASP A 205 13.96 11.24 -21.11
CA ASP A 205 14.17 10.65 -22.43
C ASP A 205 13.42 9.31 -22.53
N SER A 206 12.38 9.28 -23.38
CA SER A 206 11.54 8.11 -23.58
C SER A 206 12.37 6.87 -23.94
N ALA A 207 13.44 7.01 -24.74
CA ALA A 207 14.28 5.86 -25.09
C ALA A 207 14.95 5.26 -23.86
N LYS A 208 15.36 6.09 -22.88
CA LYS A 208 15.95 5.61 -21.62
C LYS A 208 14.91 4.97 -20.70
N VAL A 209 13.69 5.49 -20.68
CA VAL A 209 12.57 4.90 -19.94
C VAL A 209 12.28 3.50 -20.49
N TRP A 210 12.00 3.42 -21.79
CA TRP A 210 11.63 2.16 -22.46
C TRP A 210 12.75 1.12 -22.48
N ALA A 211 14.02 1.52 -22.41
CA ALA A 211 15.15 0.60 -22.30
C ALA A 211 15.21 -0.15 -20.97
N GLN A 212 14.59 0.37 -19.89
CA GLN A 212 14.59 -0.28 -18.57
C GLN A 212 13.36 -1.15 -18.30
N ILE A 213 12.26 -0.90 -19.02
CA ILE A 213 11.02 -1.66 -18.83
C ILE A 213 11.23 -3.09 -19.36
N PRO A 214 10.91 -4.14 -18.57
CA PRO A 214 11.00 -5.51 -19.02
C PRO A 214 10.17 -5.76 -20.29
N GLU A 215 10.68 -6.56 -21.22
CA GLU A 215 10.03 -6.77 -22.53
C GLU A 215 8.59 -7.27 -22.41
N TRP A 216 8.31 -8.11 -21.43
CA TRP A 216 6.97 -8.66 -21.18
C TRP A 216 5.97 -7.62 -20.66
N LEU A 217 6.44 -6.53 -20.03
CA LEU A 217 5.59 -5.48 -19.46
C LEU A 217 5.34 -4.34 -20.44
N LYS A 218 6.25 -4.11 -21.41
CA LYS A 218 6.11 -3.02 -22.40
C LYS A 218 4.74 -2.94 -23.09
N PRO A 219 4.09 -4.04 -23.49
CA PRO A 219 2.79 -3.96 -24.17
C PRO A 219 1.65 -3.41 -23.29
N THR A 220 1.81 -3.45 -21.97
CA THR A 220 0.79 -3.03 -20.99
C THR A 220 1.33 -1.96 -20.03
N TYR A 221 2.41 -1.31 -20.42
CA TYR A 221 3.00 -0.19 -19.69
C TYR A 221 2.58 1.12 -20.35
N HIS A 222 2.02 2.02 -19.55
CA HIS A 222 1.49 3.32 -19.98
C HIS A 222 2.35 4.42 -19.37
N TRP A 223 3.23 5.02 -20.18
CA TRP A 223 4.13 6.10 -19.77
C TRP A 223 3.55 7.47 -20.11
N HIS A 224 3.25 8.25 -19.08
CA HIS A 224 2.77 9.62 -19.18
C HIS A 224 3.86 10.58 -18.71
N ASN A 225 4.69 11.10 -19.64
CA ASN A 225 5.69 12.11 -19.29
C ASN A 225 5.09 13.51 -19.19
N VAL A 226 4.08 13.63 -18.35
CA VAL A 226 3.33 14.84 -18.05
C VAL A 226 3.00 14.83 -16.54
N PRO A 227 2.85 15.99 -15.90
CA PRO A 227 2.41 16.05 -14.52
C PRO A 227 1.04 15.39 -14.35
N ALA A 228 0.87 14.62 -13.27
CA ALA A 228 -0.46 14.22 -12.81
C ALA A 228 -1.22 15.45 -12.32
N ASP A 229 -2.45 15.64 -12.82
CA ASP A 229 -3.21 16.86 -12.57
C ASP A 229 -4.58 16.54 -11.92
N PRO A 230 -4.83 16.99 -10.67
CA PRO A 230 -6.06 16.73 -9.94
C PRO A 230 -7.21 17.67 -10.34
N ALA A 231 -7.10 18.42 -11.44
CA ALA A 231 -8.22 19.21 -11.96
C ALA A 231 -9.27 18.29 -12.63
N PRO A 232 -10.57 18.42 -12.32
CA PRO A 232 -11.63 17.54 -12.87
C PRO A 232 -11.77 17.51 -14.40
N GLU A 233 -11.25 18.53 -15.08
CA GLU A 233 -11.32 18.65 -16.55
C GLU A 233 -9.96 18.36 -17.21
N SER A 234 -8.96 17.91 -16.43
CA SER A 234 -7.65 17.63 -16.97
C SER A 234 -7.60 16.26 -17.64
N GLU A 235 -7.17 16.23 -18.89
CA GLU A 235 -6.91 14.97 -19.61
C GLU A 235 -5.83 14.11 -18.94
N ASN A 236 -5.04 14.70 -18.03
CA ASN A 236 -3.97 14.04 -17.30
C ASN A 236 -4.35 13.71 -15.85
N ASN A 237 -5.65 13.66 -15.52
CA ASN A 237 -6.12 13.24 -14.21
C ASN A 237 -6.05 11.71 -14.06
N PRO A 238 -5.16 11.17 -13.20
CA PRO A 238 -5.03 9.72 -13.02
C PRO A 238 -6.29 9.07 -12.45
N TRP A 239 -7.12 9.81 -11.70
CA TRP A 239 -8.39 9.28 -11.18
C TRP A 239 -9.42 9.02 -12.27
N ASP A 240 -9.41 9.81 -13.34
CA ASP A 240 -10.31 9.59 -14.48
C ASP A 240 -9.85 8.38 -15.31
N VAL A 241 -8.52 8.21 -15.46
CA VAL A 241 -7.96 7.00 -16.06
C VAL A 241 -8.32 5.77 -15.22
N LEU A 242 -8.12 5.81 -13.90
CA LEU A 242 -8.46 4.72 -12.98
C LEU A 242 -9.95 4.35 -13.09
N ARG A 243 -10.86 5.33 -13.02
CA ARG A 243 -12.31 5.10 -13.17
C ARG A 243 -12.69 4.51 -14.54
N ALA A 244 -11.92 4.80 -15.59
CA ALA A 244 -12.18 4.32 -16.93
C ALA A 244 -11.68 2.89 -17.18
N VAL A 245 -10.58 2.47 -16.53
CA VAL A 245 -9.90 1.20 -16.82
C VAL A 245 -10.08 0.12 -15.75
N ALA A 246 -10.35 0.51 -14.50
CA ALA A 246 -10.49 -0.42 -13.39
C ALA A 246 -11.93 -0.91 -13.24
N ALA A 247 -12.08 -2.21 -12.99
CA ALA A 247 -13.33 -2.82 -12.58
C ALA A 247 -13.26 -3.22 -11.09
N PRO A 248 -14.41 -3.37 -10.39
CA PRO A 248 -14.42 -3.79 -8.99
C PRO A 248 -13.71 -5.12 -8.69
N GLU A 249 -13.60 -6.00 -9.70
CA GLU A 249 -12.87 -7.25 -9.63
C GLU A 249 -11.35 -7.13 -9.83
N ASP A 250 -10.84 -6.00 -10.32
CA ASP A 250 -9.40 -5.78 -10.46
C ASP A 250 -8.77 -5.51 -9.10
N TYR A 251 -7.49 -5.86 -8.92
CA TYR A 251 -6.71 -5.45 -7.76
C TYR A 251 -5.96 -4.16 -8.12
N VAL A 252 -6.31 -3.04 -7.48
CA VAL A 252 -5.75 -1.73 -7.84
C VAL A 252 -4.82 -1.23 -6.76
N VAL A 253 -3.61 -0.87 -7.19
CA VAL A 253 -2.57 -0.31 -6.36
C VAL A 253 -2.26 1.09 -6.83
N VAL A 254 -2.25 2.04 -5.91
CA VAL A 254 -1.89 3.43 -6.22
C VAL A 254 -0.70 3.86 -5.37
N LYS A 255 0.31 4.47 -6.01
CA LYS A 255 1.35 5.27 -5.36
C LYS A 255 1.13 6.74 -5.67
N LEU A 256 1.18 7.58 -4.64
CA LEU A 256 1.20 9.04 -4.72
C LEU A 256 2.48 9.56 -4.06
N ASP A 257 3.35 10.18 -4.85
CA ASP A 257 4.64 10.73 -4.42
C ASP A 257 5.17 11.60 -5.57
N ILE A 258 4.63 12.83 -5.68
CA ILE A 258 4.83 13.78 -6.79
C ILE A 258 5.78 14.93 -6.38
N ASP A 259 6.28 14.94 -5.14
CA ASP A 259 7.07 16.03 -4.57
C ASP A 259 6.34 17.39 -4.61
N ASN A 260 4.99 17.37 -4.55
CA ASN A 260 4.15 18.57 -4.55
C ASN A 260 2.95 18.39 -3.64
N THR A 261 3.09 18.83 -2.38
CA THR A 261 2.08 18.67 -1.34
C THR A 261 0.72 19.24 -1.71
N GLU A 262 0.64 20.38 -2.41
CA GLU A 262 -0.67 20.95 -2.79
C GLU A 262 -1.42 20.05 -3.78
N VAL A 263 -0.69 19.46 -4.73
CA VAL A 263 -1.25 18.52 -5.71
C VAL A 263 -1.63 17.19 -5.04
N GLU A 264 -0.76 16.65 -4.20
CA GLU A 264 -0.99 15.42 -3.45
C GLU A 264 -2.22 15.53 -2.54
N GLU A 265 -2.35 16.63 -1.79
CA GLU A 265 -3.50 16.87 -0.91
C GLU A 265 -4.81 17.00 -1.69
N ARG A 266 -4.78 17.55 -2.90
CA ARG A 266 -5.97 17.59 -3.78
C ARG A 266 -6.37 16.19 -4.25
N PHE A 267 -5.42 15.33 -4.61
CA PHE A 267 -5.71 13.94 -4.94
C PHE A 267 -6.29 13.18 -3.75
N MET A 268 -5.73 13.35 -2.56
CA MET A 268 -6.24 12.74 -1.32
C MET A 268 -7.63 13.27 -0.95
N ALA A 269 -7.88 14.57 -1.10
CA ALA A 269 -9.19 15.16 -0.85
C ALA A 269 -10.26 14.60 -1.81
N GLU A 270 -9.96 14.43 -3.10
CA GLU A 270 -10.87 13.80 -4.05
C GLU A 270 -11.14 12.34 -3.68
N MET A 271 -10.09 11.56 -3.37
CA MET A 271 -10.22 10.17 -2.93
C MET A 271 -11.12 10.06 -1.70
N ARG A 272 -10.95 10.92 -0.68
CA ARG A 272 -11.81 10.95 0.51
C ARG A 272 -13.22 11.49 0.24
N GLY A 273 -13.41 12.26 -0.84
CA GLY A 273 -14.72 12.76 -1.28
C GLY A 273 -15.52 11.78 -2.13
N ASP A 274 -14.87 10.83 -2.82
CA ASP A 274 -15.50 9.93 -3.79
C ASP A 274 -15.49 8.46 -3.34
N ALA A 275 -16.63 7.98 -2.83
CA ALA A 275 -16.80 6.58 -2.41
C ALA A 275 -16.69 5.58 -3.57
N ARG A 276 -16.98 5.97 -4.82
CA ARG A 276 -16.84 5.08 -5.98
C ARG A 276 -15.37 4.89 -6.33
N LEU A 277 -14.59 5.97 -6.29
CA LEU A 277 -13.14 5.90 -6.47
C LEU A 277 -12.51 5.01 -5.39
N ARG A 278 -12.89 5.20 -4.12
CA ARG A 278 -12.38 4.36 -3.02
C ARG A 278 -12.73 2.89 -3.16
N ALA A 279 -13.93 2.58 -3.65
CA ALA A 279 -14.33 1.19 -3.89
C ALA A 279 -13.51 0.49 -4.99
N LEU A 280 -12.75 1.24 -5.80
CA LEU A 280 -11.87 0.69 -6.83
C LEU A 280 -10.43 0.50 -6.35
N VAL A 281 -10.01 1.07 -5.21
CA VAL A 281 -8.61 1.05 -4.75
C VAL A 281 -8.42 0.05 -3.62
N ASP A 282 -7.64 -1.01 -3.83
CA ASP A 282 -7.34 -2.01 -2.80
C ASP A 282 -6.15 -1.57 -1.91
N GLU A 283 -5.09 -1.01 -2.51
CA GLU A 283 -3.91 -0.55 -1.78
C GLU A 283 -3.43 0.84 -2.20
N MET A 284 -3.00 1.62 -1.21
CA MET A 284 -2.52 2.98 -1.39
C MET A 284 -1.15 3.15 -0.74
N PHE A 285 -0.21 3.77 -1.45
CA PHE A 285 1.13 4.12 -0.99
C PHE A 285 1.27 5.63 -1.10
N PHE A 286 1.47 6.33 0.02
CA PHE A 286 1.58 7.80 0.00
C PHE A 286 2.78 8.27 0.80
N GLU A 287 3.63 9.07 0.18
CA GLU A 287 4.66 9.85 0.89
C GLU A 287 4.02 11.13 1.42
N HIS A 288 3.36 11.04 2.57
CA HIS A 288 2.73 12.21 3.13
C HIS A 288 3.76 13.12 3.81
N HIS A 289 4.03 14.27 3.18
CA HIS A 289 4.90 15.32 3.69
C HIS A 289 4.28 16.00 4.93
N VAL A 290 4.77 15.67 6.13
CA VAL A 290 4.24 16.19 7.41
C VAL A 290 5.21 17.07 8.17
N ASN A 291 4.67 17.90 9.06
CA ASN A 291 5.41 18.81 9.92
C ASN A 291 6.01 18.05 11.11
N VAL A 292 7.15 17.40 10.89
CA VAL A 292 7.92 16.77 11.96
C VAL A 292 9.39 17.22 11.89
N PRO A 293 9.95 17.82 12.96
CA PRO A 293 11.28 18.46 12.92
C PRO A 293 12.41 17.60 12.33
N ILE A 294 12.44 16.31 12.67
CA ILE A 294 13.47 15.37 12.20
C ILE A 294 13.48 15.16 10.68
N MET A 295 12.36 15.47 10.01
CA MET A 295 12.15 15.31 8.58
C MET A 295 12.36 16.58 7.76
N TRP A 296 12.41 17.77 8.39
CA TRP A 296 12.53 19.06 7.67
C TRP A 296 13.78 19.13 6.77
N ARG A 297 14.87 18.45 7.14
CA ARG A 297 16.08 18.38 6.30
C ARG A 297 15.92 17.57 5.00
N TYR A 298 14.86 16.77 4.89
CA TYR A 298 14.57 15.93 3.73
C TYR A 298 13.46 16.55 2.89
N TRP A 299 12.37 16.99 3.53
CA TRP A 299 11.18 17.52 2.85
C TRP A 299 11.18 19.05 2.67
N GLY A 300 12.14 19.76 3.28
CA GLY A 300 12.13 21.22 3.29
C GLY A 300 10.85 21.76 3.93
N THR A 301 10.19 22.68 3.21
CA THR A 301 8.97 23.37 3.67
C THR A 301 7.67 22.65 3.25
N GLN A 302 7.75 21.52 2.54
CA GLN A 302 6.58 20.85 1.97
C GLN A 302 5.57 20.41 3.03
N GLY A 303 6.06 19.94 4.19
CA GLY A 303 5.20 19.47 5.27
C GLY A 303 4.73 20.51 6.28
N GLU A 304 5.11 21.80 6.17
CA GLU A 304 4.91 22.78 7.26
C GLU A 304 3.44 22.97 7.72
N ARG A 305 2.47 22.65 6.85
CA ARG A 305 1.05 22.89 7.07
C ARG A 305 0.23 21.65 7.42
N VAL A 306 0.85 20.48 7.39
CA VAL A 306 0.19 19.20 7.64
C VAL A 306 0.83 18.57 8.86
N TYR A 307 0.06 18.15 9.86
CA TYR A 307 0.63 17.53 11.06
C TYR A 307 0.55 16.00 10.99
N LEU A 308 1.44 15.32 11.72
CA LEU A 308 1.48 13.85 11.74
C LEU A 308 0.15 13.24 12.21
N ASN A 309 -0.57 13.89 13.13
CA ASN A 309 -1.89 13.46 13.58
C ASN A 309 -2.95 13.52 12.46
N ASP A 310 -2.85 14.48 11.53
CA ASP A 310 -3.76 14.59 10.39
C ASP A 310 -3.57 13.39 9.45
N THR A 311 -2.31 13.00 9.21
CA THR A 311 -1.98 11.76 8.50
C THR A 311 -2.55 10.55 9.22
N TYR A 312 -2.42 10.48 10.55
CA TYR A 312 -2.95 9.35 11.31
C TYR A 312 -4.47 9.21 11.15
N ALA A 313 -5.18 10.33 11.26
CA ALA A 313 -6.63 10.36 11.08
C ALA A 313 -7.04 9.94 9.65
N MET A 314 -6.37 10.48 8.63
CA MET A 314 -6.63 10.13 7.23
C MET A 314 -6.36 8.65 6.94
N VAL A 315 -5.23 8.12 7.39
CA VAL A 315 -4.88 6.71 7.17
C VAL A 315 -5.89 5.80 7.86
N GLN A 316 -6.29 6.14 9.08
CA GLN A 316 -7.30 5.36 9.80
C GLN A 316 -8.65 5.38 9.07
N GLU A 317 -9.10 6.54 8.60
CA GLU A 317 -10.33 6.68 7.80
C GLU A 317 -10.31 5.73 6.59
N LEU A 318 -9.25 5.80 5.77
CA LEU A 318 -9.15 4.99 4.56
C LEU A 318 -9.01 3.48 4.87
N ARG A 319 -8.24 3.11 5.91
CA ARG A 319 -8.16 1.72 6.36
C ARG A 319 -9.51 1.20 6.86
N SER A 320 -10.27 2.02 7.58
CA SER A 320 -11.64 1.69 8.02
C SER A 320 -12.63 1.50 6.87
N GLU A 321 -12.31 1.98 5.66
CA GLU A 321 -13.07 1.74 4.44
C GLU A 321 -12.57 0.55 3.61
N GLY A 322 -11.53 -0.15 4.07
CA GLY A 322 -11.01 -1.36 3.43
C GLY A 322 -9.76 -1.15 2.57
N ILE A 323 -9.25 0.08 2.48
CA ILE A 323 -8.07 0.41 1.69
C ILE A 323 -6.81 0.12 2.51
N ARG A 324 -5.94 -0.75 1.99
CA ARG A 324 -4.66 -1.04 2.63
C ARG A 324 -3.70 0.10 2.38
N PHE A 325 -3.68 1.03 3.34
CA PHE A 325 -2.87 2.22 3.25
C PHE A 325 -1.49 2.03 3.86
N HIS A 326 -0.45 2.35 3.10
CA HIS A 326 0.96 2.25 3.45
C HIS A 326 1.62 3.63 3.35
N SER A 327 2.43 3.99 4.33
CA SER A 327 3.31 5.16 4.18
C SER A 327 4.44 4.82 3.21
N TRP A 328 4.69 5.71 2.24
CA TRP A 328 5.77 5.55 1.28
C TRP A 328 7.06 6.25 1.78
N PRO A 329 8.24 5.61 1.67
CA PRO A 329 9.47 6.04 2.32
C PRO A 329 10.38 6.99 1.54
#